data_AF-A0A7X8VXY6-F1
#
_entry.id   AF-A0A7X8VXY6-F1
#
_cell.length_a   1.000
_cell.length_b   1.000
_cell.length_c   1.000
_cell.angle_alpha   90.00
_cell.angle_beta   90.00
_cell.angle_gamma   90.00
#
_symmetry.space_group_name_H-M   'P 1'
#
loop_
_entity.id
_entity.type
_entity.pdbx_description
1 polymer ?
#
loop_
_entity_poly.entity_id
_entity_poly.type
_entity_poly.pdbx_seq_one_letter_code
_entity_poly.pdbx_strand_id
1 'polypeptide(L)'
;ADAQGNLVLDVDGKLKMPFRVGQYKMGFVSKPKEVAVLEQLFADKKYDQVISQADAVFEKYKFLGWSNVIASLHADALLAGNKISEAKRVLVAANRLAGEQRELLEASMVKIYIADKDFDKADSVLKRQMVSADEVKAAQAFCLFGEMAEAKGDKKQAVLEYLKVLMLFENNKKVDDIRSLAKSRATKLMRELNDPRVDKIAAYQ
;
A
#
# COMPACT_ATOMS: atom_id res chain seq x y z
N ALA A 1 -5.28 -22.67 -6.77
CA ALA A 1 -6.06 -22.16 -7.91
C ALA A 1 -5.32 -22.54 -9.18
N ASP A 2 -6.02 -22.81 -10.27
CA ASP A 2 -5.40 -22.82 -11.59
C ASP A 2 -5.32 -21.39 -12.18
N ALA A 3 -4.78 -21.28 -13.41
CA ALA A 3 -4.60 -20.00 -14.10
C ALA A 3 -5.93 -19.33 -14.49
N GLN A 4 -7.02 -20.10 -14.51
CA GLN A 4 -8.37 -19.65 -14.84
C GLN A 4 -9.15 -19.23 -13.60
N GLY A 5 -8.60 -19.45 -12.39
CA GLY A 5 -9.26 -19.15 -11.13
C GLY A 5 -10.11 -20.31 -10.58
N ASN A 6 -10.07 -21.51 -11.15
CA ASN A 6 -10.73 -22.64 -10.52
C ASN A 6 -9.99 -23.02 -9.24
N LEU A 7 -10.75 -23.27 -8.17
CA LEU A 7 -10.24 -23.64 -6.86
C LEU A 7 -10.53 -25.10 -6.58
N VAL A 8 -9.65 -25.71 -5.77
CA VAL A 8 -9.93 -27.00 -5.14
C VAL A 8 -9.72 -26.78 -3.65
N LEU A 9 -10.79 -26.92 -2.88
CA LEU A 9 -10.70 -26.99 -1.43
C LEU A 9 -10.33 -28.43 -1.06
N ASP A 10 -9.19 -28.59 -0.39
CA ASP A 10 -8.74 -29.86 0.16
C ASP A 10 -8.96 -29.83 1.68
N VAL A 11 -9.82 -30.73 2.18
CA VAL A 11 -10.11 -30.90 3.60
C VAL A 11 -9.32 -32.10 4.10
N ASP A 12 -8.13 -31.84 4.63
CA ASP A 12 -7.22 -32.82 5.24
C ASP A 12 -6.91 -34.06 4.37
N GLY A 13 -6.88 -33.90 3.04
CA GLY A 13 -6.65 -34.99 2.09
C GLY A 13 -7.81 -35.97 1.96
N LYS A 14 -8.88 -35.80 2.74
CA LYS A 14 -10.04 -36.70 2.80
C LYS A 14 -11.15 -36.29 1.84
N LEU A 15 -11.25 -34.99 1.55
CA LEU A 15 -12.27 -34.46 0.66
C LEU A 15 -11.69 -33.36 -0.23
N LYS A 16 -11.89 -33.50 -1.54
CA LYS A 16 -11.54 -32.47 -2.53
C LYS A 16 -12.81 -31.92 -3.15
N MET A 17 -13.07 -30.64 -2.95
CA MET A 17 -14.23 -29.95 -3.50
C MET A 17 -13.77 -28.94 -4.55
N PRO A 18 -14.06 -29.18 -5.85
CA PRO A 18 -13.75 -28.21 -6.89
C PRO A 18 -14.77 -27.07 -6.91
N PHE A 19 -14.29 -25.86 -7.14
CA PHE A 19 -15.12 -24.66 -7.36
C PHE A 19 -14.66 -23.97 -8.63
N ARG A 20 -15.60 -23.71 -9.54
CA ARG A 20 -15.36 -22.89 -10.73
C ARG A 20 -15.47 -21.41 -10.39
N VAL A 21 -14.87 -20.57 -11.24
CA VAL A 21 -15.09 -19.12 -11.17
C VAL A 21 -16.58 -18.80 -11.16
N GLY A 22 -16.98 -17.88 -10.27
CA GLY A 22 -18.38 -17.50 -10.06
C GLY A 22 -19.13 -18.37 -9.04
N GLN A 23 -18.63 -19.56 -8.69
CA GLN A 23 -19.20 -20.39 -7.62
C GLN A 23 -18.70 -20.00 -6.23
N TYR A 24 -17.69 -19.14 -6.16
CA TYR A 24 -17.12 -18.61 -4.93
C TYR A 24 -16.92 -17.09 -5.08
N LYS A 25 -17.00 -16.36 -3.97
CA LYS A 25 -16.74 -14.90 -3.96
C LYS A 25 -15.25 -14.60 -3.86
N MET A 26 -14.54 -15.33 -3.01
CA MET A 26 -13.10 -15.18 -2.80
C MET A 26 -12.49 -16.50 -2.33
N GLY A 27 -11.28 -16.79 -2.79
CA GLY A 27 -10.43 -17.84 -2.25
C GLY A 27 -9.32 -17.20 -1.42
N PHE A 28 -9.00 -17.79 -0.28
CA PHE A 28 -7.93 -17.31 0.60
C PHE A 28 -7.09 -18.48 1.08
N VAL A 29 -5.78 -18.25 1.16
CA VAL A 29 -4.83 -19.12 1.83
C VAL A 29 -4.02 -18.31 2.82
N SER A 30 -3.51 -18.95 3.86
CA SER A 30 -2.54 -18.32 4.78
C SER A 30 -1.34 -17.76 4.00
N LYS A 31 -0.67 -16.74 4.58
CA LYS A 31 0.42 -16.01 3.92
C LYS A 31 1.45 -16.97 3.31
N PRO A 32 1.57 -17.00 1.97
CA PRO A 32 2.57 -17.83 1.33
C PRO A 32 3.97 -17.36 1.66
N LYS A 33 4.93 -18.29 1.75
CA LYS A 33 6.34 -17.96 2.03
C LYS A 33 6.90 -17.00 0.99
N GLU A 34 6.52 -17.16 -0.28
CA GLU A 34 6.99 -16.30 -1.36
C GLU A 34 6.46 -14.87 -1.24
N VAL A 35 5.24 -14.68 -0.69
CA VAL A 35 4.72 -13.34 -0.38
C VAL A 35 5.51 -12.71 0.76
N ALA A 36 5.80 -13.46 1.82
CA ALA A 36 6.63 -12.98 2.92
C ALA A 36 8.06 -12.61 2.45
N VAL A 37 8.62 -13.35 1.49
CA VAL A 37 9.90 -13.01 0.86
C VAL A 37 9.81 -11.69 0.09
N LEU A 38 8.74 -11.46 -0.69
CA LEU A 38 8.56 -10.17 -1.38
C LEU A 38 8.44 -9.00 -0.39
N GLU A 39 7.68 -9.17 0.69
CA GLU A 39 7.56 -8.15 1.76
C GLU A 39 8.94 -7.84 2.37
N GLN A 40 9.74 -8.86 2.68
CA GLN A 40 11.08 -8.67 3.23
C GLN A 40 12.03 -7.99 2.24
N LEU A 41 12.02 -8.41 0.96
CA LEU A 41 12.83 -7.77 -0.08
C LEU A 41 12.46 -6.29 -0.25
N PHE A 42 11.17 -5.97 -0.15
CA PHE A 42 10.68 -4.60 -0.21
C PHE A 42 11.13 -3.78 1.00
N ALA A 43 11.02 -4.33 2.21
CA ALA A 43 11.51 -3.71 3.44
C ALA A 43 13.03 -3.45 3.40
N ASP A 44 13.80 -4.39 2.85
CA ASP A 44 15.24 -4.28 2.61
C ASP A 44 15.61 -3.32 1.46
N LYS A 45 14.62 -2.71 0.79
CA LYS A 45 14.77 -1.86 -0.40
C LYS A 45 15.44 -2.55 -1.60
N LYS A 46 15.39 -3.89 -1.66
CA LYS A 46 15.88 -4.70 -2.79
C LYS A 46 14.86 -4.71 -3.93
N TYR A 47 14.52 -3.51 -4.43
CA TYR A 47 13.41 -3.32 -5.38
C TYR A 47 13.58 -4.10 -6.69
N ASP A 48 14.81 -4.22 -7.21
CA ASP A 48 15.06 -5.03 -8.43
C ASP A 48 14.70 -6.51 -8.22
N GLN A 49 14.95 -7.05 -7.02
CA GLN A 49 14.58 -8.43 -6.71
C GLN A 49 13.06 -8.58 -6.59
N VAL A 50 12.38 -7.62 -5.96
CA VAL A 50 10.90 -7.58 -5.91
C VAL A 50 10.34 -7.61 -7.33
N ILE A 51 10.80 -6.71 -8.19
CA ILE A 51 10.34 -6.61 -9.60
C ILE A 51 10.57 -7.93 -10.33
N SER A 52 11.75 -8.55 -10.17
CA SER A 52 12.08 -9.81 -10.86
C SER A 52 11.24 -11.02 -10.43
N GLN A 53 10.71 -11.01 -9.20
CA GLN A 53 10.00 -12.16 -8.61
C GLN A 53 8.48 -11.97 -8.58
N ALA A 54 8.00 -10.73 -8.52
CA ALA A 54 6.61 -10.41 -8.23
C ALA A 54 5.62 -11.02 -9.24
N ASP A 55 5.94 -11.03 -10.54
CA ASP A 55 5.03 -11.56 -11.56
C ASP A 55 4.76 -13.06 -11.38
N ALA A 56 5.78 -13.86 -11.11
CA ALA A 56 5.63 -15.29 -10.88
C ALA A 56 4.81 -15.58 -9.60
N VAL A 57 5.04 -14.80 -8.54
CA VAL A 57 4.30 -14.91 -7.28
C VAL A 57 2.85 -14.45 -7.46
N PHE A 58 2.63 -13.36 -8.21
CA PHE A 58 1.30 -12.86 -8.56
C PHE A 58 0.51 -13.92 -9.30
N GLU A 59 1.04 -14.49 -10.38
CA GLU A 59 0.34 -15.51 -11.17
C GLU A 59 -0.06 -16.73 -10.32
N LYS A 60 0.79 -17.12 -9.36
CA LYS A 60 0.52 -18.24 -8.45
C LYS A 60 -0.58 -17.96 -7.43
N TYR A 61 -0.70 -16.72 -6.94
CA TYR A 61 -1.54 -16.38 -5.79
C TYR A 61 -2.65 -15.35 -6.04
N LYS A 62 -2.78 -14.83 -7.27
CA LYS A 62 -3.75 -13.76 -7.62
C LYS A 62 -5.22 -14.10 -7.37
N PHE A 63 -5.57 -15.39 -7.32
CA PHE A 63 -6.93 -15.86 -7.00
C PHE A 63 -7.07 -16.38 -5.56
N LEU A 64 -6.03 -16.27 -4.74
CA LEU A 64 -5.97 -16.81 -3.39
C LEU A 64 -5.83 -15.70 -2.33
N GLY A 65 -6.34 -14.50 -2.63
CA GLY A 65 -6.43 -13.37 -1.71
C GLY A 65 -5.22 -12.42 -1.72
N TRP A 66 -4.12 -12.77 -2.37
CA TRP A 66 -2.85 -12.03 -2.28
C TRP A 66 -2.58 -11.08 -3.45
N SER A 67 -3.51 -10.96 -4.41
CA SER A 67 -3.36 -10.13 -5.61
C SER A 67 -3.04 -8.67 -5.27
N ASN A 68 -3.79 -8.04 -4.36
CA ASN A 68 -3.59 -6.64 -3.99
C ASN A 68 -2.21 -6.43 -3.34
N VAL A 69 -1.83 -7.26 -2.37
CA VAL A 69 -0.55 -7.15 -1.65
C VAL A 69 0.62 -7.25 -2.62
N ILE A 70 0.64 -8.29 -3.46
CA ILE A 70 1.75 -8.52 -4.39
C ILE A 70 1.81 -7.40 -5.44
N ALA A 71 0.66 -6.97 -5.95
CA ALA A 71 0.59 -5.88 -6.93
C ALA A 71 1.05 -4.54 -6.35
N SER A 72 0.68 -4.23 -5.10
CA SER A 72 1.15 -3.04 -4.39
C SER A 72 2.66 -3.05 -4.18
N LEU A 73 3.23 -4.17 -3.71
CA LEU A 73 4.68 -4.32 -3.55
C LEU A 73 5.42 -4.14 -4.88
N HIS A 74 4.90 -4.76 -5.95
CA HIS A 74 5.48 -4.65 -7.28
C HIS A 74 5.40 -3.21 -7.82
N ALA A 75 4.22 -2.59 -7.75
CA ALA A 75 4.02 -1.23 -8.23
C ALA A 75 4.85 -0.20 -7.45
N ASP A 76 4.92 -0.32 -6.12
CA ASP A 76 5.72 0.58 -5.29
C ASP A 76 7.23 0.40 -5.55
N ALA A 77 7.70 -0.83 -5.82
CA ALA A 77 9.08 -1.08 -6.22
C ALA A 77 9.40 -0.46 -7.59
N LEU A 78 8.47 -0.55 -8.55
CA LEU A 78 8.59 0.10 -9.86
C LEU A 78 8.60 1.63 -9.72
N LEU A 79 7.77 2.20 -8.84
CA LEU A 79 7.75 3.64 -8.55
C LEU A 79 9.07 4.12 -7.95
N ALA A 80 9.72 3.33 -7.10
CA ALA A 80 11.05 3.66 -6.57
C ALA A 80 12.11 3.77 -7.68
N GLY A 81 11.93 3.03 -8.79
CA GLY A 81 12.74 3.13 -10.01
C GLY A 81 12.21 4.13 -11.05
N ASN A 82 11.24 4.98 -10.70
CA ASN A 82 10.58 5.94 -11.60
C ASN A 82 9.88 5.29 -12.83
N LYS A 83 9.50 4.02 -12.74
CA LYS A 83 8.81 3.26 -13.81
C LYS A 83 7.29 3.39 -13.70
N ILE A 84 6.79 4.62 -13.76
CA ILE A 84 5.37 4.97 -13.47
C ILE A 84 4.39 4.19 -14.35
N SER A 85 4.65 4.12 -15.66
CA SER A 85 3.75 3.43 -16.61
C SER A 85 3.70 1.92 -16.39
N GLU A 86 4.80 1.29 -15.95
CA GLU A 86 4.83 -0.12 -15.57
C GLU A 86 4.02 -0.34 -14.29
N ALA A 87 4.25 0.48 -13.26
CA ALA A 87 3.51 0.40 -11.99
C ALA A 87 1.99 0.50 -12.22
N LYS A 88 1.56 1.41 -13.10
CA LYS A 88 0.13 1.60 -13.44
C LYS A 88 -0.48 0.36 -14.09
N ARG A 89 0.25 -0.31 -14.98
CA ARG A 89 -0.22 -1.55 -15.62
C ARG A 89 -0.44 -2.67 -14.61
N VAL A 90 0.49 -2.82 -13.66
CA VAL A 90 0.39 -3.82 -12.58
C VAL A 90 -0.87 -3.60 -11.75
N LEU A 91 -1.10 -2.37 -11.27
CA LEU A 91 -2.28 -2.10 -10.43
C LEU A 91 -3.60 -2.20 -11.20
N VAL A 92 -3.65 -1.79 -12.47
CA VAL A 92 -4.87 -1.93 -13.29
C VAL A 92 -5.24 -3.40 -13.50
N ALA A 93 -4.24 -4.28 -13.69
CA ALA A 93 -4.48 -5.71 -13.81
C ALA A 93 -5.02 -6.30 -12.49
N ALA A 94 -4.39 -5.98 -11.37
CA ALA A 94 -4.83 -6.44 -10.04
C ALA A 94 -6.20 -5.89 -9.63
N ASN A 95 -6.54 -4.67 -10.06
CA ASN A 95 -7.82 -4.03 -9.75
C ASN A 95 -9.06 -4.79 -10.28
N ARG A 96 -8.87 -5.68 -11.25
CA ARG A 96 -9.94 -6.52 -11.82
C ARG A 96 -10.19 -7.79 -11.01
N LEU A 97 -9.36 -8.08 -10.02
CA LEU A 97 -9.39 -9.29 -9.22
C LEU A 97 -9.92 -9.00 -7.82
N ALA A 98 -10.57 -9.99 -7.22
CA ALA A 98 -10.81 -9.98 -5.79
C ALA A 98 -9.50 -10.25 -5.05
N GLY A 99 -9.30 -9.57 -3.92
CA GLY A 99 -8.14 -9.74 -3.06
C GLY A 99 -8.37 -9.11 -1.71
N GLU A 100 -7.64 -9.60 -0.72
CA GLU A 100 -7.59 -9.00 0.63
C GLU A 100 -6.75 -7.72 0.61
N GLN A 101 -6.84 -6.93 1.68
CA GLN A 101 -6.04 -5.71 1.86
C GLN A 101 -6.15 -4.72 0.69
N ARG A 102 -7.40 -4.43 0.31
CA ARG A 102 -7.75 -3.57 -0.82
C ARG A 102 -7.18 -2.16 -0.68
N GLU A 103 -7.09 -1.67 0.55
CA GLU A 103 -6.51 -0.40 0.94
C GLU A 103 -5.05 -0.24 0.47
N LEU A 104 -4.25 -1.31 0.45
CA LEU A 104 -2.89 -1.27 -0.06
C LEU A 104 -2.85 -0.97 -1.57
N LEU A 105 -3.75 -1.59 -2.34
CA LEU A 105 -3.83 -1.36 -3.78
C LEU A 105 -4.27 0.08 -4.07
N GLU A 106 -5.25 0.58 -3.30
CA GLU A 106 -5.73 1.95 -3.43
C GLU A 106 -4.65 2.97 -3.07
N ALA A 107 -3.87 2.73 -2.02
CA ALA A 107 -2.75 3.59 -1.64
C ALA A 107 -1.68 3.64 -2.74
N SER A 108 -1.27 2.50 -3.29
CA SER A 108 -0.31 2.46 -4.42
C SER A 108 -0.86 3.19 -5.65
N MET A 109 -2.17 3.11 -5.93
CA MET A 109 -2.78 3.85 -7.04
C MET A 109 -2.68 5.37 -6.84
N VAL A 110 -2.87 5.85 -5.61
CA VAL A 110 -2.67 7.26 -5.29
C VAL A 110 -1.22 7.68 -5.44
N LYS A 111 -0.25 6.86 -5.00
CA LYS A 111 1.18 7.13 -5.22
C LYS A 111 1.51 7.28 -6.71
N ILE A 112 0.87 6.49 -7.57
CA ILE A 112 0.99 6.65 -9.03
C ILE A 112 0.45 8.01 -9.48
N TYR A 113 -0.73 8.44 -9.04
CA TYR A 113 -1.26 9.76 -9.38
C TYR A 113 -0.32 10.89 -8.94
N ILE A 114 0.26 10.78 -7.74
CA ILE A 114 1.25 11.74 -7.23
C ILE A 114 2.50 11.76 -8.11
N ALA A 115 3.05 10.59 -8.44
CA ALA A 115 4.24 10.46 -9.29
C ALA A 115 4.00 10.99 -10.73
N ASP A 116 2.81 10.75 -11.27
CA ASP A 116 2.34 11.22 -12.58
C ASP A 116 1.93 12.71 -12.57
N LYS A 117 2.04 13.38 -11.41
CA LYS A 117 1.59 14.77 -11.17
C LYS A 117 0.11 15.02 -11.45
N ASP A 118 -0.70 13.96 -11.48
CA ASP A 118 -2.16 14.02 -11.55
C ASP A 118 -2.74 14.32 -10.16
N PHE A 119 -2.39 15.51 -9.66
CA PHE A 119 -2.70 15.91 -8.29
C PHE A 119 -4.20 16.09 -8.04
N ASP A 120 -4.97 16.41 -9.08
CA ASP A 120 -6.43 16.57 -8.97
C ASP A 120 -7.10 15.23 -8.68
N LYS A 121 -6.68 14.15 -9.37
CA LYS A 121 -7.17 12.81 -9.06
C LYS A 121 -6.70 12.32 -7.70
N ALA A 122 -5.43 12.57 -7.35
CA ALA A 122 -4.90 12.23 -6.03
C ALA A 122 -5.73 12.92 -4.92
N ASP A 123 -5.95 14.23 -5.03
CA ASP A 123 -6.73 15.02 -4.06
C ASP A 123 -8.17 14.51 -3.93
N SER A 124 -8.85 14.24 -5.04
CA SER A 124 -10.23 13.72 -5.05
C SER A 124 -10.35 12.36 -4.36
N VAL A 125 -9.40 11.46 -4.60
CA VAL A 125 -9.39 10.14 -3.94
C VAL A 125 -9.10 10.29 -2.45
N LEU A 126 -8.07 11.05 -2.11
CA LEU A 126 -7.61 11.19 -0.73
C LEU A 126 -8.65 11.88 0.16
N LYS A 127 -9.33 12.95 -0.29
CA LYS A 127 -10.38 13.63 0.50
C LYS A 127 -11.51 12.69 0.91
N ARG A 128 -11.89 11.78 0.00
CA ARG A 128 -12.89 10.75 0.29
C ARG A 128 -12.36 9.69 1.26
N GLN A 129 -11.09 9.31 1.16
CA GLN A 129 -10.49 8.33 2.06
C GLN A 129 -10.29 8.88 3.48
N MET A 130 -10.00 10.17 3.63
CA MET A 130 -9.84 10.84 4.93
C MET A 130 -11.10 10.81 5.80
N VAL A 131 -12.29 10.80 5.20
CA VAL A 131 -13.57 10.72 5.93
C VAL A 131 -14.09 9.28 6.08
N SER A 132 -13.27 8.29 5.76
CA SER A 132 -13.63 6.89 5.93
C SER A 132 -13.74 6.53 7.42
N ALA A 133 -14.70 5.66 7.75
CA ALA A 133 -14.77 5.04 9.07
C ALA A 133 -13.64 4.02 9.32
N ASP A 134 -12.94 3.60 8.26
CA ASP A 134 -11.74 2.79 8.37
C ASP A 134 -10.54 3.70 8.71
N GLU A 135 -10.10 3.62 9.96
CA GLU A 135 -9.01 4.43 10.50
C GLU A 135 -7.67 4.18 9.78
N VAL A 136 -7.42 2.96 9.30
CA VAL A 136 -6.19 2.64 8.56
C VAL A 136 -6.20 3.39 7.23
N LYS A 137 -7.33 3.32 6.52
CA LYS A 137 -7.54 4.04 5.27
C LYS A 137 -7.47 5.55 5.45
N ALA A 138 -8.07 6.08 6.51
CA ALA A 138 -8.04 7.51 6.82
C ALA A 138 -6.61 7.99 7.16
N ALA A 139 -5.89 7.28 8.03
CA ALA A 139 -4.52 7.60 8.40
C ALA A 139 -3.58 7.55 7.18
N GLN A 140 -3.73 6.54 6.33
CA GLN A 140 -2.96 6.43 5.10
C GLN A 140 -3.24 7.58 4.14
N ALA A 141 -4.49 8.04 4.06
CA ALA A 141 -4.85 9.17 3.21
C ALA A 141 -4.20 10.47 3.67
N PHE A 142 -4.17 10.77 4.98
CA PHE A 142 -3.42 11.91 5.51
C PHE A 142 -1.93 11.82 5.19
N CYS A 143 -1.32 10.63 5.34
CA CYS A 143 0.09 10.41 5.02
C CYS A 143 0.38 10.68 3.53
N LEU A 144 -0.44 10.14 2.63
CA LEU A 144 -0.31 10.37 1.19
C LEU A 144 -0.61 11.81 0.77
N PHE A 145 -1.45 12.53 1.51
CA PHE A 145 -1.62 13.97 1.33
C PHE A 145 -0.33 14.74 1.62
N GLY A 146 0.42 14.31 2.64
CA GLY A 146 1.76 14.80 2.93
C GLY A 146 2.73 14.53 1.78
N GLU A 147 2.75 13.30 1.24
CA GLU A 147 3.58 12.94 0.09
C GLU A 147 3.24 13.77 -1.16
N MET A 148 1.94 14.01 -1.40
CA MET A 148 1.49 14.87 -2.49
C MET A 148 1.97 16.32 -2.30
N ALA A 149 1.92 16.84 -1.08
CA ALA A 149 2.42 18.19 -0.78
C ALA A 149 3.95 18.28 -0.97
N GLU A 150 4.71 17.26 -0.57
CA GLU A 150 6.15 17.16 -0.88
C GLU A 150 6.39 17.19 -2.39
N ALA A 151 5.63 16.42 -3.17
CA ALA A 151 5.75 16.37 -4.63
C ALA A 151 5.41 17.71 -5.31
N LYS A 152 4.55 18.53 -4.68
CA LYS A 152 4.24 19.91 -5.10
C LYS A 152 5.28 20.94 -4.63
N GLY A 153 6.24 20.54 -3.79
CA GLY A 153 7.23 21.42 -3.17
C GLY A 153 6.73 22.19 -1.94
N ASP A 154 5.52 21.92 -1.46
CA ASP A 154 4.95 22.56 -0.27
C ASP A 154 5.32 21.79 1.00
N LYS A 155 6.56 21.98 1.45
CA LYS A 155 7.09 21.33 2.66
C LYS A 155 6.31 21.68 3.92
N LYS A 156 5.73 22.88 4.01
CA LYS A 156 4.96 23.32 5.19
C LYS A 156 3.66 22.54 5.27
N GLN A 157 2.93 22.45 4.15
CA GLN A 157 1.71 21.66 4.09
C GLN A 157 2.02 20.18 4.35
N ALA A 158 3.10 19.64 3.78
CA ALA A 158 3.49 18.25 4.02
C ALA A 158 3.70 17.94 5.50
N VAL A 159 4.44 18.79 6.23
CA VAL A 159 4.61 18.65 7.69
C VAL A 159 3.26 18.65 8.41
N LEU A 160 2.36 19.58 8.07
CA LEU A 160 1.04 19.64 8.70
C LEU A 160 0.24 18.36 8.50
N GLU A 161 0.22 17.80 7.29
CA GLU A 161 -0.51 16.56 7.02
C GLU A 161 0.07 15.36 7.78
N TYR A 162 1.39 15.26 7.88
CA TYR A 162 2.02 14.22 8.69
C TYR A 162 1.75 14.37 10.18
N LEU A 163 1.72 15.60 10.70
CA LEU A 163 1.39 15.85 12.11
C LEU A 163 -0.08 15.50 12.43
N LYS A 164 -1.01 15.70 11.48
CA LYS A 164 -2.41 15.25 11.66
C LYS A 164 -2.50 13.75 11.86
N VAL A 165 -1.68 12.95 11.17
CA VAL A 165 -1.61 11.50 11.40
C VAL A 165 -1.24 11.19 12.86
N LEU A 166 -0.26 11.90 13.41
CA LEU A 166 0.19 11.67 14.79
C LEU A 166 -0.87 12.03 15.82
N MET A 167 -1.59 13.13 15.58
CA MET A 167 -2.58 13.69 16.51
C MET A 167 -3.95 13.01 16.45
N LEU A 168 -4.44 12.69 15.25
CA LEU A 168 -5.79 12.14 15.07
C LEU A 168 -5.88 10.65 15.38
N PHE A 169 -4.76 9.94 15.30
CA PHE A 169 -4.71 8.49 15.50
C PHE A 169 -3.82 8.10 16.68
N GLU A 170 -3.72 8.97 17.68
CA GLU A 170 -2.96 8.70 18.90
C GLU A 170 -3.45 7.40 19.58
N ASN A 171 -2.52 6.57 20.07
CA ASN A 171 -2.79 5.28 20.71
C ASN A 171 -3.48 4.22 19.82
N ASN A 172 -3.60 4.44 18.51
CA ASN A 172 -4.19 3.47 17.60
C ASN A 172 -3.15 2.49 17.04
N LYS A 173 -3.07 1.31 17.66
CA LYS A 173 -2.13 0.25 17.29
C LYS A 173 -2.26 -0.24 15.84
N LYS A 174 -3.43 -0.07 15.21
CA LYS A 174 -3.63 -0.51 13.81
C LYS A 174 -2.87 0.33 12.81
N VAL A 175 -2.46 1.54 13.20
CA VAL A 175 -1.79 2.50 12.31
C VAL A 175 -0.41 2.92 12.82
N ASP A 176 0.17 2.17 13.76
CA ASP A 176 1.48 2.50 14.35
C ASP A 176 2.60 2.60 13.30
N ASP A 177 2.58 1.75 12.27
CA ASP A 177 3.53 1.84 11.16
C ASP A 177 3.34 3.12 10.34
N ILE A 178 2.09 3.52 10.09
CA ILE A 178 1.74 4.75 9.37
C ILE A 178 2.14 5.98 10.22
N ARG A 179 1.88 5.96 11.53
CA ARG A 179 2.31 6.99 12.48
C ARG A 179 3.83 7.12 12.51
N SER A 180 4.55 5.99 12.58
CA SER A 180 6.01 5.97 12.59
C SER A 180 6.59 6.55 11.30
N LEU A 181 6.03 6.20 10.14
CA LEU A 181 6.40 6.77 8.85
C LEU A 181 6.13 8.28 8.81
N ALA A 182 4.93 8.72 9.20
CA ALA A 182 4.55 10.13 9.24
C ALA A 182 5.47 10.95 10.16
N LYS A 183 5.81 10.42 11.34
CA LYS A 183 6.77 11.05 12.28
C LYS A 183 8.15 11.18 11.65
N SER A 184 8.64 10.12 11.00
CA SER A 184 9.94 10.16 10.34
C SER A 184 9.97 11.18 9.19
N ARG A 185 8.89 11.30 8.42
CA ARG A 185 8.77 12.29 7.33
C ARG A 185 8.65 13.71 7.86
N ALA A 186 7.78 13.94 8.84
CA ALA A 186 7.60 15.25 9.49
C ALA A 186 8.92 15.75 10.08
N THR A 187 9.59 14.94 10.90
CA THR A 187 10.86 15.33 11.54
C THR A 187 11.94 15.65 10.51
N LYS A 188 12.05 14.88 9.43
CA LYS A 188 12.98 15.18 8.33
C LYS A 188 12.70 16.56 7.73
N LEU A 189 11.46 16.82 7.30
CA LEU A 189 11.08 18.10 6.69
C LEU A 189 11.22 19.28 7.66
N MET A 190 10.88 19.10 8.93
CA MET A 190 11.06 20.12 9.96
C MET A 190 12.54 20.50 10.15
N ARG A 191 13.47 19.53 10.10
CA ARG A 191 14.91 19.83 10.12
C ARG A 191 15.32 20.64 8.89
N GLU A 192 14.86 20.26 7.71
CA GLU A 192 15.13 21.01 6.48
C GLU A 192 14.60 22.45 6.51
N LEU A 193 13.50 22.68 7.25
CA LEU A 193 12.89 23.99 7.45
C LEU A 193 13.49 24.77 8.64
N ASN A 194 14.47 24.21 9.36
CA ASN A 194 15.00 24.74 10.63
C ASN A 194 13.89 25.04 11.65
N ASP A 195 12.86 24.19 11.73
CA ASP A 195 11.77 24.36 12.67
C ASP A 195 12.20 23.98 14.10
N PRO A 196 12.18 24.91 15.07
CA PRO A 196 12.67 24.66 16.43
C PRO A 196 11.79 23.68 17.21
N ARG A 197 10.62 23.30 16.69
CA ARG A 197 9.70 22.36 17.35
C ARG A 197 10.04 20.91 17.03
N VAL A 198 11.04 20.63 16.18
CA VAL A 198 11.38 19.27 15.75
C VAL A 198 11.65 18.32 16.90
N ASP A 199 12.31 18.78 17.96
CA ASP A 199 12.65 17.92 19.12
C ASP A 199 11.41 17.48 19.89
N LYS A 200 10.38 18.34 19.95
CA LYS A 200 9.10 17.98 20.56
C LYS A 200 8.42 16.86 19.77
N ILE A 201 8.45 16.95 18.45
CA ILE A 201 7.85 15.92 17.57
C ILE A 201 8.69 14.63 17.61
N ALA A 202 10.02 14.73 17.67
CA ALA A 202 10.89 13.56 17.79
C ALA A 202 10.65 12.78 19.09
N ALA A 203 10.31 13.48 20.19
CA ALA A 203 9.95 12.87 21.46
C ALA A 203 8.51 12.35 21.55
N TYR A 204 7.63 12.71 20.61
CA TYR A 204 6.21 12.34 20.61
C TYR A 204 6.01 10.83 20.39
N GLN A 205 5.25 10.15 21.26
CA GLN A 205 5.01 8.69 21.21
C GLN A 205 3.73 8.33 20.47
#